data_AF-A0A6P0SYR4-F1
#
_entry.id   AF-A0A6P0SYR4-F1
#
_cell.length_a   1.000
_cell.length_b   1.000
_cell.length_c   1.000
_cell.angle_alpha   90.00
_cell.angle_beta   90.00
_cell.angle_gamma   90.00
#
_symmetry.space_group_name_H-M   'P 1'
#
loop_
_entity.id
_entity.type
_entity.pdbx_description
1 polymer ?
#
loop_
_entity_poly.entity_id
_entity_poly.type
_entity_poly.pdbx_seq_one_letter_code
_entity_poly.pdbx_strand_id
1 'polypeptide(L)'
;CFFYQYFIDLFFYRQKVIKAYQLSREVYSNVKQQYQDIKKIINETAQIKDNQSLLSDDDLLEFKHKLRILPKLDLNYSDLLGQLERYSLTIKTNGHNYSEKLQQIKAKLPNDEDLSFFSVFEHKISPIYKNQIQRDFSYFRHSSALLDKAISSIRGIVEIEQAERDRAKEEANRARDKEAEKQEKRLQLWITFVGTGLAVSGISSQSDAKQPLEVILTKLDRNGSLDCPKPEAGLYPCLSYSVVFVLFHILIGVGVGAFAAFIVDRMIHRGSK
;
A
#
# COMPACT_ATOMS: atom_id res chain seq x y z
N CYS A 1 -9.16 20.91 69.39
CA CYS A 1 -8.09 19.90 69.51
C CYS A 1 -7.71 19.44 68.09
N PHE A 2 -6.58 19.89 67.56
CA PHE A 2 -6.16 19.66 66.16
C PHE A 2 -5.30 18.40 65.95
N PHE A 3 -5.06 17.61 67.00
CA PHE A 3 -4.15 16.46 66.96
C PHE A 3 -4.67 15.31 66.08
N TYR A 4 -5.98 15.07 66.07
CA TYR A 4 -6.62 14.05 65.22
C TYR A 4 -6.46 14.32 63.72
N GLN A 5 -6.42 15.59 63.31
CA GLN A 5 -6.23 15.96 61.90
C GLN A 5 -4.90 15.47 61.35
N TYR A 6 -3.85 15.41 62.18
CA TYR A 6 -2.54 14.93 61.72
C TYR A 6 -2.59 13.45 61.32
N PHE A 7 -3.30 12.63 62.09
CA PHE A 7 -3.49 11.22 61.76
C PHE A 7 -4.39 11.04 60.53
N ILE A 8 -5.46 11.83 60.41
CA ILE A 8 -6.30 11.82 59.18
C ILE A 8 -5.43 12.09 57.95
N ASP A 9 -4.64 13.16 57.98
CA ASP A 9 -3.76 13.53 56.87
C ASP A 9 -2.75 12.42 56.57
N LEU A 10 -2.16 11.82 57.62
CA LEU A 10 -1.20 10.72 57.50
C LEU A 10 -1.81 9.54 56.75
N PHE A 11 -3.00 9.08 57.18
CA PHE A 11 -3.71 7.98 56.53
C PHE A 11 -4.19 8.34 55.13
N PHE A 12 -4.58 9.59 54.89
CA PHE A 12 -4.98 10.08 53.58
C PHE A 12 -3.82 10.01 52.57
N TYR A 13 -2.63 10.46 52.94
CA TYR A 13 -1.44 10.36 52.07
C TYR A 13 -1.03 8.90 51.83
N ARG A 14 -1.09 8.06 52.87
CA ARG A 14 -0.89 6.61 52.73
C ARG A 14 -1.85 6.00 51.71
N GLN A 15 -3.13 6.34 51.79
CA GLN A 15 -4.15 5.81 50.89
C GLN A 15 -3.94 6.26 49.44
N LYS A 16 -3.53 7.52 49.23
CA LYS A 16 -3.19 8.03 47.88
C LYS A 16 -2.05 7.25 47.23
N VAL A 17 -1.00 6.94 47.99
CA VAL A 17 0.12 6.11 47.51
C VAL A 17 -0.36 4.70 47.16
N ILE A 18 -1.15 4.06 48.03
CA ILE A 18 -1.68 2.70 47.79
C ILE A 18 -2.56 2.69 46.54
N LYS A 19 -3.47 3.65 46.40
CA LYS A 19 -4.37 3.72 45.23
C LYS A 19 -3.61 3.99 43.94
N ALA A 20 -2.63 4.90 43.96
CA ALA A 20 -1.77 5.14 42.80
C ALA A 20 -1.00 3.87 42.40
N TYR A 21 -0.50 3.10 43.36
CA TYR A 21 0.14 1.82 43.09
C TYR A 21 -0.83 0.80 42.46
N GLN A 22 -2.03 0.64 43.01
CA GLN A 22 -3.05 -0.27 42.45
C GLN A 22 -3.39 0.08 41.00
N LEU A 23 -3.67 1.37 40.73
CA LEU A 23 -3.97 1.84 39.38
C LEU A 23 -2.77 1.65 38.43
N SER A 24 -1.54 1.82 38.92
CA SER A 24 -0.34 1.52 38.12
C SER A 24 -0.25 0.05 37.71
N ARG A 25 -0.79 -0.89 38.51
CA ARG A 25 -0.80 -2.31 38.15
C ARG A 25 -1.81 -2.62 37.06
N GLU A 26 -2.95 -1.93 37.06
CA GLU A 26 -3.94 -2.00 35.97
C GLU A 26 -3.33 -1.45 34.67
N VAL A 27 -2.72 -0.25 34.74
CA VAL A 27 -2.03 0.34 33.58
C VAL A 27 -0.87 -0.53 33.08
N TYR A 28 -0.09 -1.15 33.97
CA TYR A 28 0.96 -2.10 33.58
C TYR A 28 0.43 -3.24 32.70
N SER A 29 -0.75 -3.79 33.04
CA SER A 29 -1.38 -4.84 32.23
C SER A 29 -1.73 -4.33 30.84
N ASN A 30 -2.26 -3.10 30.75
CA ASN A 30 -2.60 -2.46 29.48
C ASN A 30 -1.37 -2.16 28.62
N VAL A 31 -0.30 -1.63 29.23
CA VAL A 31 0.99 -1.41 28.54
C VAL A 31 1.54 -2.72 27.99
N LYS A 32 1.50 -3.80 28.81
CA LYS A 32 1.98 -5.11 28.41
C LYS A 32 1.17 -5.65 27.22
N GLN A 33 -0.15 -5.56 27.25
CA GLN A 33 -1.00 -6.01 26.15
C GLN A 33 -0.71 -5.24 24.87
N GLN A 34 -0.70 -3.90 24.94
CA GLN A 34 -0.41 -3.03 23.80
C GLN A 34 0.97 -3.31 23.21
N TYR A 35 1.98 -3.55 24.05
CA TYR A 35 3.31 -3.97 23.62
C TYR A 35 3.29 -5.29 22.83
N GLN A 36 2.55 -6.30 23.30
CA GLN A 36 2.43 -7.58 22.60
C GLN A 36 1.70 -7.42 21.26
N ASP A 37 0.66 -6.60 21.19
CA ASP A 37 -0.09 -6.37 19.96
C ASP A 37 0.79 -5.71 18.88
N ILE A 38 1.56 -4.68 19.24
CA ILE A 38 2.50 -4.04 18.31
C ILE A 38 3.61 -5.02 17.91
N LYS A 39 4.17 -5.77 18.87
CA LYS A 39 5.22 -6.76 18.59
C LYS A 39 4.74 -7.86 17.64
N LYS A 40 3.48 -8.31 17.78
CA LYS A 40 2.87 -9.29 16.89
C LYS A 40 2.81 -8.77 15.45
N ILE A 41 2.32 -7.55 15.25
CA ILE A 41 2.27 -6.91 13.92
C ILE A 41 3.67 -6.87 13.30
N ILE A 42 4.69 -6.48 14.08
CA ILE A 42 6.07 -6.39 13.61
C ILE A 42 6.63 -7.76 13.22
N ASN A 43 6.43 -8.78 14.05
CA ASN A 43 6.94 -10.13 13.80
C ASN A 43 6.31 -10.77 12.56
N GLU A 44 4.98 -10.64 12.40
CA GLU A 44 4.28 -11.12 11.21
C GLU A 44 4.84 -10.46 9.94
N THR A 45 5.14 -9.16 10.01
CA THR A 45 5.71 -8.41 8.89
C THR A 45 7.14 -8.85 8.56
N ALA A 46 7.96 -9.15 9.57
CA ALA A 46 9.33 -9.62 9.36
C ALA A 46 9.38 -11.02 8.72
N GLN A 47 8.52 -11.94 9.15
CA GLN A 47 8.50 -13.32 8.64
C GLN A 47 8.14 -13.43 7.16
N ILE A 48 7.30 -12.54 6.65
CA ILE A 48 6.91 -12.52 5.23
C ILE A 48 8.13 -12.22 4.34
N LYS A 49 9.02 -11.32 4.80
CA LYS A 49 10.22 -10.93 4.05
C LYS A 49 11.27 -12.04 3.98
N ASP A 50 11.51 -12.77 5.06
CA ASP A 50 12.55 -13.81 5.07
C ASP A 50 12.25 -14.97 4.09
N ASN A 51 10.98 -15.10 3.66
CA ASN A 51 10.53 -16.17 2.78
C ASN A 51 10.43 -15.78 1.29
N GLN A 52 10.59 -14.50 0.92
CA GLN A 52 10.37 -14.03 -0.45
C GLN A 52 11.36 -12.94 -0.88
N SER A 53 11.79 -12.96 -2.16
CA SER A 53 12.68 -11.92 -2.72
C SER A 53 11.98 -10.64 -3.11
N LEU A 54 10.66 -10.70 -3.36
CA LEU A 54 9.77 -9.57 -3.71
C LEU A 54 8.44 -9.79 -2.99
N LEU A 55 7.86 -8.74 -2.42
CA LEU A 55 6.53 -8.81 -1.81
C LEU A 55 5.45 -9.01 -2.88
N SER A 56 4.47 -9.88 -2.61
CA SER A 56 3.26 -9.94 -3.45
C SER A 56 2.44 -8.66 -3.34
N ASP A 57 1.48 -8.45 -4.26
CA ASP A 57 0.55 -7.32 -4.19
C ASP A 57 -0.26 -7.31 -2.88
N ASP A 58 -0.67 -8.50 -2.44
CA ASP A 58 -1.44 -8.69 -1.21
C ASP A 58 -0.58 -8.39 0.02
N ASP A 59 0.67 -8.85 0.05
CA ASP A 59 1.62 -8.55 1.14
C ASP A 59 1.89 -7.04 1.24
N LEU A 60 2.10 -6.37 0.10
CA LEU A 60 2.34 -4.93 0.05
C LEU A 60 1.11 -4.15 0.54
N LEU A 61 -0.09 -4.59 0.19
CA LEU A 61 -1.34 -4.00 0.66
C LEU A 61 -1.52 -4.19 2.17
N GLU A 62 -1.23 -5.39 2.68
CA GLU A 62 -1.28 -5.70 4.11
C GLU A 62 -0.29 -4.84 4.89
N PHE A 63 0.95 -4.69 4.42
CA PHE A 63 1.96 -3.86 5.06
C PHE A 63 1.51 -2.39 5.10
N LYS A 64 0.91 -1.87 4.03
CA LYS A 64 0.33 -0.52 4.01
C LYS A 64 -0.80 -0.37 5.02
N HIS A 65 -1.68 -1.36 5.14
CA HIS A 65 -2.75 -1.35 6.14
C HIS A 65 -2.16 -1.33 7.57
N LYS A 66 -1.17 -2.20 7.85
CA LYS A 66 -0.45 -2.24 9.13
C LYS A 66 0.21 -0.88 9.45
N LEU A 67 0.86 -0.25 8.48
CA LEU A 67 1.45 1.10 8.63
C LEU A 67 0.42 2.20 8.92
N ARG A 68 -0.86 2.03 8.55
CA ARG A 68 -1.92 3.01 8.87
C ARG A 68 -2.43 2.88 10.30
N ILE A 69 -2.41 1.69 10.88
CA ILE A 69 -2.89 1.46 12.26
C ILE A 69 -1.81 1.71 13.32
N LEU A 70 -0.54 1.48 12.97
CA LEU A 70 0.60 1.60 13.89
C LEU A 70 0.71 2.96 14.60
N PRO A 71 0.50 4.13 13.93
CA PRO A 71 0.56 5.43 14.62
C PRO A 71 -0.46 5.56 15.76
N LYS A 72 -1.68 5.03 15.58
CA LYS A 72 -2.69 5.05 16.65
C LYS A 72 -2.29 4.15 17.82
N LEU A 73 -1.72 2.99 17.52
CA LEU A 73 -1.25 2.06 18.54
C LEU A 73 -0.07 2.65 19.33
N ASP A 74 0.84 3.35 18.66
CA ASP A 74 1.98 4.02 19.27
C ASP A 74 1.57 5.19 20.18
N LEU A 75 0.62 6.02 19.74
CA LEU A 75 0.05 7.08 20.58
C LEU A 75 -0.60 6.53 21.85
N ASN A 76 -1.40 5.45 21.71
CA ASN A 76 -2.02 4.79 22.86
C ASN A 76 -0.98 4.21 23.82
N TYR A 77 0.07 3.58 23.28
CA TYR A 77 1.17 3.05 24.07
C TYR A 77 1.90 4.16 24.84
N SER A 78 2.20 5.27 24.17
CA SER A 78 2.84 6.45 24.78
C SER A 78 2.01 7.07 25.90
N ASP A 79 0.68 7.16 25.75
CA ASP A 79 -0.18 7.66 26.83
C ASP A 79 -0.15 6.73 28.05
N LEU A 80 -0.21 5.40 27.83
CA LEU A 80 -0.12 4.43 28.94
C LEU A 80 1.22 4.52 29.67
N LEU A 81 2.33 4.76 28.97
CA LEU A 81 3.63 5.03 29.62
C LEU A 81 3.60 6.32 30.43
N GLY A 82 3.00 7.37 29.88
CA GLY A 82 2.77 8.63 30.59
C GLY A 82 1.94 8.42 31.86
N GLN A 83 0.93 7.54 31.83
CA GLN A 83 0.14 7.18 33.00
C GLN A 83 1.00 6.51 34.10
N LEU A 84 1.87 5.56 33.76
CA LEU A 84 2.79 4.95 34.72
C LEU A 84 3.69 6.00 35.38
N GLU A 85 4.25 6.92 34.61
CA GLU A 85 5.09 8.00 35.13
C GLU A 85 4.31 8.91 36.09
N ARG A 86 3.07 9.29 35.73
CA ARG A 86 2.17 10.07 36.60
C ARG A 86 1.88 9.38 37.93
N TYR A 87 1.66 8.06 37.94
CA TYR A 87 1.46 7.33 39.20
C TYR A 87 2.74 7.24 40.03
N SER A 88 3.91 7.07 39.41
CA SER A 88 5.20 7.13 40.11
C SER A 88 5.41 8.49 40.79
N LEU A 89 5.08 9.59 40.10
CA LEU A 89 5.14 10.93 40.67
C LEU A 89 4.12 11.11 41.81
N THR A 90 2.90 10.60 41.66
CA THR A 90 1.87 10.62 42.70
C THR A 90 2.35 9.91 43.97
N ILE A 91 3.00 8.75 43.83
CA ILE A 91 3.59 8.02 44.96
C ILE A 91 4.72 8.83 45.59
N LYS A 92 5.61 9.43 44.79
CA LYS A 92 6.71 10.27 45.30
C LYS A 92 6.18 11.43 46.15
N THR A 93 5.22 12.19 45.63
CA THR A 93 4.65 13.35 46.31
C THR A 93 3.94 12.95 47.59
N ASN A 94 3.05 11.96 47.54
CA ASN A 94 2.28 11.58 48.74
C ASN A 94 3.13 10.80 49.76
N GLY A 95 4.18 10.10 49.31
CA GLY A 95 5.17 9.49 50.21
C GLY A 95 5.96 10.55 50.98
N HIS A 96 6.33 11.66 50.32
CA HIS A 96 6.95 12.79 50.99
C HIS A 96 5.99 13.46 51.98
N ASN A 97 4.75 13.74 51.57
CA ASN A 97 3.75 14.34 52.46
C ASN A 97 3.46 13.44 53.69
N TYR A 98 3.46 12.11 53.51
CA TYR A 98 3.36 11.15 54.60
C TYR A 98 4.53 11.29 55.58
N SER A 99 5.77 11.33 55.07
CA SER A 99 6.99 11.52 55.86
C SER A 99 6.93 12.79 56.70
N GLU A 100 6.59 13.93 56.07
CA GLU A 100 6.48 15.21 56.77
C GLU A 100 5.40 15.16 57.85
N LYS A 101 4.25 14.54 57.55
CA LYS A 101 3.16 14.41 58.51
C LYS A 101 3.54 13.53 59.70
N LEU A 102 4.28 12.44 59.46
CA LEU A 102 4.79 11.57 60.52
C LEU A 102 5.78 12.29 61.43
N GLN A 103 6.67 13.12 60.87
CA GLN A 103 7.59 13.95 61.64
C GLN A 103 6.83 14.96 62.52
N GLN A 104 5.78 15.59 62.00
CA GLN A 104 4.93 16.50 62.77
C GLN A 104 4.20 15.79 63.94
N ILE A 105 3.77 14.55 63.75
CA ILE A 105 3.16 13.73 64.80
C ILE A 105 4.20 13.39 65.88
N LYS A 106 5.39 12.92 65.48
CA LYS A 106 6.49 12.59 66.40
C LYS A 106 6.91 13.79 67.25
N ALA A 107 6.95 14.99 66.67
CA ALA A 107 7.30 16.23 67.39
C ALA A 107 6.24 16.68 68.41
N LYS A 108 5.03 16.12 68.37
CA LYS A 108 3.91 16.50 69.26
C LYS A 108 3.61 15.46 70.34
N LEU A 109 4.17 14.25 70.22
CA LEU A 109 3.97 13.18 71.19
C LEU A 109 5.14 13.12 72.17
N PRO A 110 4.90 12.60 73.39
CA PRO A 110 5.97 12.20 74.29
C PRO A 110 6.98 11.27 73.61
N ASN A 111 8.27 11.40 73.95
CA ASN A 111 9.37 10.67 73.30
C ASN A 111 9.38 9.16 73.59
N ASP A 112 8.55 8.68 74.51
CA ASP A 112 8.39 7.28 74.91
C ASP A 112 7.34 6.52 74.07
N GLU A 113 6.59 7.21 73.20
CA GLU A 113 5.62 6.58 72.29
C GLU A 113 6.31 5.91 71.09
N ASP A 114 6.12 4.60 70.94
CA ASP A 114 6.65 3.86 69.79
C ASP A 114 5.78 4.04 68.53
N LEU A 115 6.27 4.87 67.62
CA LEU A 115 5.69 5.10 66.29
C LEU A 115 6.48 4.44 65.15
N SER A 116 7.37 3.50 65.45
CA SER A 116 8.24 2.84 64.47
C SER A 116 7.45 2.13 63.37
N PHE A 117 6.26 1.60 63.69
CA PHE A 117 5.40 0.92 62.72
C PHE A 117 4.93 1.84 61.58
N PHE A 118 4.74 3.13 61.83
CA PHE A 118 4.39 4.09 60.78
C PHE A 118 5.56 4.34 59.82
N SER A 119 6.80 4.26 60.30
CA SER A 119 8.00 4.42 59.48
C SER A 119 8.22 3.26 58.50
N VAL A 120 7.62 2.09 58.72
CA VAL A 120 7.65 0.97 57.75
C VAL A 120 7.06 1.39 56.41
N PHE A 121 5.98 2.17 56.43
CA PHE A 121 5.36 2.64 55.19
C PHE A 121 6.26 3.59 54.42
N GLU A 122 6.86 4.55 55.12
CA GLU A 122 7.76 5.57 54.56
C GLU A 122 9.04 4.97 53.99
N HIS A 123 9.72 4.11 54.75
CA HIS A 123 11.07 3.65 54.39
C HIS A 123 11.07 2.37 53.56
N LYS A 124 9.97 1.59 53.57
CA LYS A 124 9.91 0.30 52.88
C LYS A 124 8.82 0.27 51.81
N ILE A 125 7.56 0.46 52.20
CA ILE A 125 6.43 0.19 51.29
C ILE A 125 6.37 1.21 50.14
N SER A 126 6.37 2.51 50.45
CA SER A 126 6.29 3.55 49.44
C SER A 126 7.48 3.52 48.44
N PRO A 127 8.74 3.36 48.89
CA PRO A 127 9.88 3.16 47.99
C PRO A 127 9.77 1.91 47.11
N ILE A 128 9.30 0.78 47.64
CA ILE A 128 9.10 -0.46 46.85
C ILE A 128 8.12 -0.20 45.71
N TYR A 129 6.97 0.40 45.99
CA TYR A 129 5.96 0.69 44.98
C TYR A 129 6.50 1.61 43.88
N LYS A 130 7.15 2.71 44.28
CA LYS A 130 7.77 3.63 43.33
C LYS A 130 8.82 2.93 42.45
N ASN A 131 9.72 2.18 43.06
CA ASN A 131 10.80 1.50 42.35
C ASN A 131 10.25 0.45 41.37
N GLN A 132 9.17 -0.23 41.71
CA GLN A 132 8.51 -1.17 40.81
C GLN A 132 7.93 -0.48 39.58
N ILE A 133 7.20 0.63 39.76
CA ILE A 133 6.65 1.39 38.63
C ILE A 133 7.78 1.95 37.75
N GLN A 134 8.87 2.44 38.36
CA GLN A 134 10.02 2.96 37.61
C GLN A 134 10.73 1.88 36.79
N ARG A 135 10.87 0.65 37.32
CA ARG A 135 11.42 -0.47 36.55
C ARG A 135 10.52 -0.84 35.38
N ASP A 136 9.22 -0.94 35.63
CA ASP A 136 8.23 -1.26 34.59
C ASP A 136 8.26 -0.19 33.48
N PHE A 137 8.24 1.09 33.85
CA PHE A 137 8.35 2.21 32.92
C PHE A 137 9.63 2.15 32.09
N SER A 138 10.79 1.97 32.72
CA SER A 138 12.08 1.92 32.02
C SER A 138 12.15 0.75 31.03
N TYR A 139 11.64 -0.42 31.41
CA TYR A 139 11.57 -1.60 30.54
C TYR A 139 10.75 -1.31 29.26
N PHE A 140 9.55 -0.76 29.44
CA PHE A 140 8.65 -0.49 28.31
C PHE A 140 9.12 0.69 27.46
N ARG A 141 9.74 1.71 28.07
CA ARG A 141 10.36 2.82 27.34
C ARG A 141 11.49 2.35 26.44
N HIS A 142 12.37 1.48 26.95
CA HIS A 142 13.41 0.87 26.11
C HIS A 142 12.83 0.06 24.95
N SER A 143 11.76 -0.69 25.24
CA SER A 143 11.05 -1.47 24.23
C SER A 143 10.42 -0.60 23.13
N SER A 144 9.94 0.61 23.47
CA SER A 144 9.39 1.58 22.50
C SER A 144 10.37 1.91 21.38
N ALA A 145 11.63 2.21 21.74
CA ALA A 145 12.65 2.57 20.75
C ALA A 145 12.94 1.43 19.75
N LEU A 146 12.80 0.17 20.19
CA LEU A 146 12.94 -0.99 19.31
C LEU A 146 11.73 -1.12 18.36
N LEU A 147 10.52 -0.84 18.86
CA LEU A 147 9.31 -0.82 18.04
C LEU A 147 9.39 0.28 16.96
N ASP A 148 9.81 1.49 17.33
CA ASP A 148 9.97 2.61 16.39
C ASP A 148 10.95 2.29 15.25
N LYS A 149 12.07 1.65 15.59
CA LYS A 149 13.08 1.21 14.62
C LYS A 149 12.49 0.17 13.67
N ALA A 150 11.74 -0.79 14.19
CA ALA A 150 11.11 -1.83 13.39
C ALA A 150 10.00 -1.25 12.49
N ILE A 151 9.15 -0.35 12.99
CA ILE A 151 8.14 0.36 12.19
C ILE A 151 8.80 1.16 11.06
N SER A 152 9.90 1.85 11.35
CA SER A 152 10.68 2.59 10.36
C SER A 152 11.28 1.67 9.30
N SER A 153 11.77 0.48 9.70
CA SER A 153 12.25 -0.53 8.77
C SER A 153 11.13 -1.06 7.86
N ILE A 154 9.94 -1.30 8.39
CA ILE A 154 8.77 -1.73 7.61
C ILE A 154 8.39 -0.66 6.59
N ARG A 155 8.38 0.62 7.00
CA ARG A 155 8.14 1.74 6.09
C ARG A 155 9.16 1.78 4.96
N GLY A 156 10.45 1.63 5.28
CA GLY A 156 11.51 1.59 4.27
C GLY A 156 11.35 0.45 3.27
N ILE A 157 10.92 -0.73 3.73
CA ILE A 157 10.62 -1.87 2.84
C ILE A 157 9.48 -1.52 1.88
N VAL A 158 8.38 -0.96 2.39
CA VAL A 158 7.22 -0.57 1.58
C VAL A 158 7.61 0.50 0.55
N GLU A 159 8.43 1.48 0.93
CA GLU A 159 8.91 2.52 0.02
C GLU A 159 9.78 1.96 -1.10
N ILE A 160 10.70 1.03 -0.80
CA ILE A 160 11.55 0.35 -1.80
C ILE A 160 10.70 -0.43 -2.79
N GLU A 161 9.78 -1.26 -2.29
CA GLU A 161 8.89 -2.10 -3.11
C GLU A 161 7.99 -1.26 -4.03
N GLN A 162 7.45 -0.15 -3.52
CA GLN A 162 6.70 0.79 -4.35
C GLN A 162 7.58 1.42 -5.44
N ALA A 163 8.79 1.88 -5.10
CA ALA A 163 9.70 2.49 -6.05
C ALA A 163 10.18 1.51 -7.14
N GLU A 164 10.33 0.22 -6.82
CA GLU A 164 10.63 -0.82 -7.81
C GLU A 164 9.46 -1.07 -8.76
N ARG A 165 8.24 -1.17 -8.23
CA ARG A 165 7.02 -1.36 -9.03
C ARG A 165 6.72 -0.17 -9.93
N ASP A 166 6.92 1.05 -9.42
CA ASP A 166 6.73 2.28 -10.20
C ASP A 166 7.74 2.35 -11.35
N ARG A 167 9.01 1.98 -11.11
CA ARG A 167 10.04 1.87 -12.15
C ARG A 167 9.68 0.82 -13.20
N ALA A 168 9.28 -0.38 -12.79
CA ALA A 168 8.87 -1.44 -13.72
C ALA A 168 7.66 -1.03 -14.57
N LYS A 169 6.67 -0.34 -13.98
CA LYS A 169 5.51 0.19 -14.69
C LYS A 169 5.89 1.28 -15.69
N GLU A 170 6.80 2.18 -15.32
CA GLU A 170 7.29 3.23 -16.20
C GLU A 170 8.08 2.65 -17.39
N GLU A 171 8.94 1.66 -17.15
CA GLU A 171 9.66 0.94 -18.20
C GLU A 171 8.71 0.21 -19.16
N ALA A 172 7.67 -0.46 -18.63
CA ALA A 172 6.65 -1.12 -19.44
C ALA A 172 5.85 -0.12 -20.29
N ASN A 173 5.49 1.04 -19.74
CA ASN A 173 4.81 2.09 -20.49
C ASN A 173 5.71 2.66 -21.59
N ARG A 174 6.98 2.97 -21.28
CA ARG A 174 7.95 3.43 -22.29
C ARG A 174 8.17 2.42 -23.41
N ALA A 175 8.16 1.12 -23.10
CA ALA A 175 8.26 0.06 -24.10
C ALA A 175 7.03 0.05 -25.02
N ARG A 176 5.83 0.16 -24.46
CA ARG A 176 4.57 0.26 -25.22
C ARG A 176 4.51 1.51 -26.09
N ASP A 177 4.95 2.65 -25.59
CA ASP A 177 4.96 3.90 -26.36
C ASP A 177 5.91 3.80 -27.56
N LYS A 178 7.08 3.19 -27.38
CA LYS A 178 8.02 2.91 -28.48
C LYS A 178 7.45 1.93 -29.51
N GLU A 179 6.63 0.97 -29.08
CA GLU A 179 5.98 0.03 -29.99
C GLU A 179 4.85 0.69 -30.78
N ALA A 180 4.01 1.50 -30.11
CA ALA A 180 2.98 2.31 -30.74
C ALA A 180 3.57 3.28 -31.77
N GLU A 181 4.69 3.95 -31.44
CA GLU A 181 5.40 4.84 -32.37
C GLU A 181 5.92 4.08 -33.61
N LYS A 182 6.47 2.87 -33.43
CA LYS A 182 6.88 2.00 -34.55
C LYS A 182 5.69 1.57 -35.40
N GLN A 183 4.57 1.22 -34.78
CA GLN A 183 3.34 0.83 -35.48
C GLN A 183 2.77 2.01 -36.28
N GLU A 184 2.75 3.21 -35.70
CA GLU A 184 2.32 4.43 -36.37
C GLU A 184 3.19 4.75 -37.58
N LYS A 185 4.52 4.71 -37.43
CA LYS A 185 5.48 4.91 -38.55
C LYS A 185 5.26 3.91 -39.67
N ARG A 186 4.97 2.64 -39.36
CA ARG A 186 4.64 1.60 -40.36
C ARG A 186 3.33 1.91 -41.08
N LEU A 187 2.30 2.35 -40.35
CA LEU A 187 1.02 2.72 -40.92
C LEU A 187 1.16 3.93 -41.87
N GLN A 188 1.89 4.97 -41.45
CA GLN A 188 2.16 6.14 -42.29
C GLN A 188 2.89 5.78 -43.59
N LEU A 189 3.90 4.90 -43.52
CA LEU A 189 4.61 4.42 -44.70
C LEU A 189 3.68 3.69 -45.67
N TRP A 190 2.80 2.82 -45.14
CA TRP A 190 1.83 2.08 -45.95
C TRP A 190 0.80 2.99 -46.62
N ILE A 191 0.24 3.96 -45.88
CA ILE A 191 -0.68 4.97 -46.44
C ILE A 191 0.00 5.77 -47.56
N THR A 192 1.26 6.19 -47.36
CA THR A 192 2.03 6.94 -48.37
C THR A 192 2.29 6.10 -49.62
N PHE A 193 2.64 4.82 -49.46
CA PHE A 193 2.87 3.91 -50.58
C PHE A 193 1.60 3.68 -51.41
N VAL A 194 0.47 3.42 -50.76
CA VAL A 194 -0.83 3.24 -51.44
C VAL A 194 -1.25 4.56 -52.12
N GLY A 195 -1.10 5.70 -51.44
CA GLY A 195 -1.44 7.02 -51.97
C GLY A 195 -0.62 7.42 -53.21
N THR A 196 0.69 7.17 -53.20
CA THR A 196 1.58 7.48 -54.34
C THR A 196 1.39 6.50 -55.51
N GLY A 197 1.22 5.20 -55.25
CA GLY A 197 0.93 4.20 -56.27
C GLY A 197 -0.36 4.49 -57.06
N LEU A 198 -1.39 5.00 -56.38
CA LEU A 198 -2.64 5.42 -57.02
C LEU A 198 -2.44 6.69 -57.88
N ALA A 199 -1.66 7.67 -57.41
CA ALA A 199 -1.42 8.92 -58.14
C ALA A 199 -0.64 8.73 -59.45
N VAL A 200 0.30 7.78 -59.52
CA VAL A 200 1.11 7.51 -60.73
C VAL A 200 0.33 6.67 -61.76
N SER A 201 -0.77 6.02 -61.36
CA SER A 201 -1.63 5.21 -62.26
C SER A 201 -2.69 6.01 -63.05
N GLY A 202 -2.72 7.35 -62.93
CA GLY A 202 -3.51 8.21 -63.82
C GLY A 202 -4.97 8.46 -63.42
N ILE A 203 -5.37 8.21 -62.17
CA ILE A 203 -6.64 8.72 -61.63
C ILE A 203 -6.33 9.86 -60.65
N SER A 204 -6.31 11.08 -61.18
CA SER A 204 -6.35 12.31 -60.39
C SER A 204 -7.69 12.38 -59.66
N SER A 205 -7.69 12.50 -58.33
CA SER A 205 -8.83 13.06 -57.62
C SER A 205 -8.34 13.97 -56.49
N GLN A 206 -8.52 15.26 -56.71
CA GLN A 206 -8.56 16.26 -55.64
C GLN A 206 -9.78 15.97 -54.73
N SER A 207 -9.56 15.88 -53.42
CA SER A 207 -10.21 16.73 -52.38
C SER A 207 -10.20 16.11 -50.97
N ASP A 208 -9.86 16.99 -50.02
CA ASP A 208 -10.04 17.05 -48.56
C ASP A 208 -10.26 15.83 -47.66
N ALA A 209 -9.50 15.86 -46.55
CA ALA A 209 -9.27 14.83 -45.54
C ALA A 209 -10.47 14.49 -44.61
N LYS A 210 -11.70 14.40 -45.11
CA LYS A 210 -12.85 13.98 -44.27
C LYS A 210 -13.85 13.00 -44.90
N GLN A 211 -13.60 12.48 -46.11
CA GLN A 211 -14.53 11.57 -46.80
C GLN A 211 -14.00 10.18 -47.26
N PRO A 212 -12.83 9.65 -46.82
CA PRO A 212 -12.31 8.44 -47.47
C PRO A 212 -13.11 7.15 -47.15
N LEU A 213 -13.89 7.12 -46.07
CA LEU A 213 -14.67 5.93 -45.69
C LEU A 213 -15.96 5.74 -46.51
N GLU A 214 -16.67 6.81 -46.85
CA GLU A 214 -17.94 6.71 -47.60
C GLU A 214 -17.71 6.40 -49.09
N VAL A 215 -16.60 6.86 -49.68
CA VAL A 215 -16.26 6.61 -51.09
C VAL A 215 -15.83 5.16 -51.32
N ILE A 216 -15.23 4.52 -50.32
CA ILE A 216 -14.86 3.10 -50.38
C ILE A 216 -16.11 2.22 -50.25
N LEU A 217 -17.06 2.57 -49.36
CA LEU A 217 -18.33 1.86 -49.22
C LEU A 217 -19.21 1.96 -50.47
N THR A 218 -19.22 3.10 -51.15
CA THR A 218 -20.02 3.29 -52.38
C THR A 218 -19.41 2.66 -53.64
N LYS A 219 -18.10 2.40 -53.68
CA LYS A 219 -17.46 1.68 -54.80
C LYS A 219 -17.65 0.16 -54.75
N LEU A 220 -17.96 -0.41 -53.59
CA LEU A 220 -18.29 -1.83 -53.45
C LEU A 220 -19.70 -2.19 -53.94
N ASP A 221 -20.56 -1.20 -54.22
CA ASP A 221 -21.97 -1.40 -54.57
C ASP A 221 -22.32 -1.05 -56.03
N ARG A 222 -21.33 -0.95 -56.93
CA ARG A 222 -21.56 -0.44 -58.30
C ARG A 222 -21.24 -1.41 -59.43
N ASN A 223 -21.63 -2.68 -59.32
CA ASN A 223 -21.98 -3.49 -60.50
C ASN A 223 -22.77 -4.75 -60.11
N GLY A 224 -24.09 -4.66 -60.23
CA GLY A 224 -24.99 -5.81 -60.16
C GLY A 224 -26.43 -5.41 -59.85
N SER A 225 -27.18 -4.97 -60.87
CA SER A 225 -28.64 -5.00 -60.79
C SER A 225 -29.06 -6.45 -60.57
N LEU A 226 -29.54 -6.77 -59.38
CA LEU A 226 -30.26 -8.01 -59.10
C LEU A 226 -31.74 -7.73 -59.35
N ASP A 227 -32.22 -8.12 -60.52
CA ASP A 227 -33.65 -8.39 -60.72
C ASP A 227 -34.02 -9.55 -59.80
N CYS A 228 -34.48 -9.23 -58.59
CA CYS A 228 -35.11 -10.19 -57.71
C CYS A 228 -36.57 -10.35 -58.14
N PRO A 229 -37.02 -11.55 -58.54
CA PRO A 229 -38.44 -11.77 -58.77
C PRO A 229 -39.19 -11.58 -57.45
N LYS A 230 -40.22 -10.73 -57.45
CA LYS A 230 -41.20 -10.69 -56.36
C LYS A 230 -41.94 -12.03 -56.33
N PRO A 231 -42.04 -12.66 -55.16
CA PRO A 231 -43.39 -12.93 -54.67
C PRO A 231 -43.55 -12.68 -53.17
N GLU A 232 -44.82 -12.51 -52.83
CA GLU A 232 -45.35 -12.16 -51.53
C GLU A 232 -44.94 -13.16 -50.44
N ALA A 233 -44.65 -12.61 -49.25
CA ALA A 233 -44.50 -13.28 -47.95
C ALA A 233 -43.30 -14.25 -47.73
N GLY A 234 -42.32 -13.80 -46.93
CA GLY A 234 -41.49 -14.68 -46.08
C GLY A 234 -39.97 -14.64 -46.32
N LEU A 235 -39.22 -14.21 -45.30
CA LEU A 235 -37.77 -13.95 -45.25
C LEU A 235 -36.88 -15.24 -45.32
N TYR A 236 -35.77 -15.23 -46.09
CA TYR A 236 -34.39 -15.80 -45.84
C TYR A 236 -33.59 -15.99 -47.18
N PRO A 237 -32.23 -16.07 -47.20
CA PRO A 237 -31.24 -14.99 -47.17
C PRO A 237 -30.40 -14.86 -48.48
N CYS A 238 -30.08 -13.63 -48.91
CA CYS A 238 -29.09 -13.38 -49.97
C CYS A 238 -27.68 -13.37 -49.38
N LEU A 239 -27.05 -14.52 -49.14
CA LEU A 239 -25.59 -14.66 -48.99
C LEU A 239 -25.21 -16.14 -48.86
N SER A 240 -24.99 -16.80 -49.99
CA SER A 240 -24.26 -18.07 -50.05
C SER A 240 -23.10 -17.94 -51.03
N TYR A 241 -21.98 -17.38 -50.58
CA TYR A 241 -20.72 -17.49 -51.32
C TYR A 241 -20.08 -18.85 -51.01
N SER A 242 -19.88 -19.67 -52.03
CA SER A 242 -19.19 -20.95 -51.91
C SER A 242 -17.69 -20.72 -51.69
N VAL A 243 -17.12 -21.40 -50.68
CA VAL A 243 -15.69 -21.43 -50.35
C VAL A 243 -14.80 -21.73 -51.57
N VAL A 244 -15.34 -22.47 -52.55
CA VAL A 244 -14.66 -22.80 -53.80
C VAL A 244 -14.36 -21.55 -54.65
N PHE A 245 -15.24 -20.54 -54.63
CA PHE A 245 -15.08 -19.30 -55.39
C PHE A 245 -13.94 -18.43 -54.83
N VAL A 246 -13.82 -18.38 -53.50
CA VAL A 246 -12.74 -17.66 -52.81
C VAL A 246 -11.39 -18.35 -53.04
N LEU A 247 -11.35 -19.69 -52.94
CA LEU A 247 -10.13 -20.45 -53.21
C LEU A 247 -9.66 -20.33 -54.67
N PHE A 248 -10.58 -20.29 -55.63
CA PHE A 248 -10.26 -20.10 -57.04
C PHE A 248 -9.58 -18.75 -57.30
N HIS A 249 -10.06 -17.67 -56.68
CA HIS A 249 -9.48 -16.34 -56.86
C HIS A 249 -8.12 -16.17 -56.16
N ILE A 250 -7.95 -16.80 -54.99
CA ILE A 250 -6.64 -16.81 -54.30
C ILE A 250 -5.60 -17.57 -55.13
N LEU A 251 -5.96 -18.72 -55.71
CA LEU A 251 -5.04 -19.51 -56.54
C LEU A 251 -4.65 -18.80 -57.85
N ILE A 252 -5.59 -18.12 -58.51
CA ILE A 252 -5.28 -17.31 -59.70
C ILE A 252 -4.38 -16.12 -59.32
N GLY A 253 -4.67 -15.43 -58.22
CA GLY A 253 -3.87 -14.30 -57.75
C GLY A 253 -2.41 -14.67 -57.46
N VAL A 254 -2.20 -15.80 -56.79
CA VAL A 254 -0.84 -16.32 -56.49
C VAL A 254 -0.13 -16.77 -57.77
N GLY A 255 -0.84 -17.41 -58.71
CA GLY A 255 -0.27 -17.85 -60.00
C GLY A 255 0.17 -16.70 -60.90
N VAL A 256 -0.64 -15.65 -61.02
CA VAL A 256 -0.29 -14.45 -61.81
C VAL A 256 0.86 -13.68 -61.18
N GLY A 257 0.89 -13.58 -59.84
CA GLY A 257 2.00 -12.95 -59.11
C GLY A 257 3.34 -13.67 -59.30
N ALA A 258 3.35 -15.01 -59.25
CA ALA A 258 4.55 -15.81 -59.46
C ALA A 258 5.05 -15.73 -60.92
N PHE A 259 4.16 -15.69 -61.91
CA PHE A 259 4.52 -15.54 -63.32
C PHE A 259 5.13 -14.17 -63.63
N ALA A 260 4.56 -13.10 -63.06
CA ALA A 260 5.12 -11.75 -63.18
C ALA A 260 6.51 -11.65 -62.53
N ALA A 261 6.70 -12.23 -61.34
CA ALA A 261 8.00 -12.27 -60.67
C ALA A 261 9.06 -13.04 -61.48
N PHE A 262 8.68 -14.17 -62.10
CA PHE A 262 9.57 -14.96 -62.96
C PHE A 262 10.00 -14.20 -64.23
N ILE A 263 9.10 -13.43 -64.85
CA ILE A 263 9.45 -12.59 -66.01
C ILE A 263 10.42 -11.48 -65.61
N VAL A 264 10.17 -10.80 -64.48
CA VAL A 264 11.05 -9.74 -63.97
C VAL A 264 12.45 -10.28 -63.63
N ASP A 265 12.54 -11.42 -62.94
CA ASP A 265 13.81 -12.05 -62.60
C ASP A 265 14.63 -12.45 -63.84
N ARG A 266 13.95 -12.99 -64.87
CA ARG A 266 14.57 -13.37 -66.15
C ARG A 266 15.03 -12.17 -66.99
N MET A 267 14.38 -11.02 -66.88
CA MET A 267 14.82 -9.78 -67.51
C MET A 267 16.04 -9.18 -66.80
N ILE A 268 16.10 -9.26 -65.47
CA ILE A 268 17.24 -8.77 -64.68
C ILE A 268 18.51 -9.59 -64.98
N HIS A 269 18.40 -10.92 -65.11
CA HIS A 269 19.56 -11.79 -65.38
C HIS A 269 20.07 -11.76 -66.84
N ARG A 270 19.31 -11.19 -67.79
CA ARG A 270 19.75 -11.03 -69.19
C ARG A 270 20.49 -9.71 -69.48
N GLY A 271 20.47 -8.76 -68.55
CA GLY A 271 21.15 -7.47 -68.66
C GLY A 271 22.57 -7.42 -68.07
N SER A 272 23.10 -8.54 -67.57
CA SER A 272 24.41 -8.61 -66.91
C SER A 272 25.39 -9.56 -67.62
N LYS A 273 25.55 -9.40 -68.95
CA LYS A 273 26.70 -9.87 -69.72
C LYS A 273 27.02 -8.88 -70.82
#